data_AF-A0A9D8KWM4-F1
#
_entry.id   AF-A0A9D8KWM4-F1
#
_cell.length_a   1.000
_cell.length_b   1.000
_cell.length_c   1.000
_cell.angle_alpha   90.00
_cell.angle_beta   90.00
_cell.angle_gamma   90.00
#
_symmetry.space_group_name_H-M   'P 1'
#
loop_
_entity.id
_entity.type
_entity.pdbx_description
1 polymer ?
#
loop_
_entity_poly.entity_id
_entity_poly.type
_entity_poly.pdbx_seq_one_letter_code
_entity_poly.pdbx_strand_id
1 'polypeptide(L)'
;MNQKQLLRPAADASTLGAPLAEFNTADAVVYLNQLEQADAGAVLAALPLPRAVKLLEAPELQHAGELVAAMPPARAAALLGLMADDRATDIVHELDEDERARLIP
;
A
#
# COMPACT_ATOMS: atom_id res chain seq x y z
N MET A 1 31.14 -12.65 -7.90
CA MET A 1 30.09 -13.14 -6.98
C MET A 1 30.23 -12.41 -5.65
N ASN A 2 29.26 -11.60 -5.25
CA ASN A 2 29.17 -11.11 -3.87
C ASN A 2 27.69 -11.07 -3.47
N GLN A 3 27.22 -12.20 -2.96
CA GLN A 3 25.88 -12.44 -2.43
C GLN A 3 25.70 -11.81 -1.03
N LYS A 4 25.96 -10.51 -0.85
CA LYS A 4 25.89 -9.84 0.47
C LYS A 4 24.85 -8.72 0.56
N GLN A 5 23.89 -8.68 -0.37
CA GLN A 5 22.80 -7.68 -0.37
C GLN A 5 21.40 -8.32 -0.32
N LEU A 6 21.34 -9.59 0.07
CA LEU A 6 20.10 -10.26 0.40
C LEU A 6 19.89 -10.10 1.90
N LEU A 7 18.70 -9.64 2.31
CA LEU A 7 18.22 -9.44 3.69
C LEU A 7 18.36 -8.03 4.28
N ARG A 8 17.74 -7.03 3.64
CA ARG A 8 17.00 -5.98 4.40
C ARG A 8 15.73 -5.57 3.67
N PRO A 9 14.57 -6.16 4.03
CA PRO A 9 13.30 -5.48 3.74
C PRO A 9 12.42 -5.25 4.99
N ALA A 10 12.68 -5.95 6.11
CA ALA A 10 11.77 -5.91 7.27
C ALA A 10 12.15 -4.88 8.34
N ALA A 11 13.46 -4.61 8.52
CA ALA A 11 13.91 -3.66 9.54
C ALA A 11 13.64 -2.19 9.15
N ASP A 12 13.63 -1.88 7.85
CA ASP A 12 13.35 -0.53 7.34
C ASP A 12 11.85 -0.24 7.24
N ALA A 13 11.02 -1.26 6.94
CA ALA A 13 9.56 -1.14 6.86
C ALA A 13 8.94 -0.55 8.14
N SER A 14 9.31 -1.07 9.31
CA SER A 14 8.76 -0.56 10.58
C SER A 14 9.19 0.88 10.90
N THR A 15 10.35 1.33 10.41
CA THR A 15 10.79 2.73 10.52
C THR A 15 10.10 3.65 9.51
N LEU A 16 9.78 3.15 8.32
CA LEU A 16 9.08 3.90 7.26
C LEU A 16 7.66 4.29 7.70
N GLY A 17 6.97 3.40 8.43
CA GLY A 17 5.62 3.67 8.96
C GLY A 17 5.58 4.43 10.30
N ALA A 18 6.72 4.63 10.97
CA ALA A 18 6.79 5.26 12.29
C ALA A 18 6.11 6.64 12.38
N PRO A 19 6.31 7.60 11.43
CA PRO A 19 5.62 8.90 11.50
C PRO A 19 4.09 8.77 11.38
N LEU A 20 3.59 7.75 10.69
CA LEU A 20 2.15 7.54 10.45
C LEU A 20 1.40 6.94 11.63
N ALA A 21 2.12 6.45 12.64
CA ALA A 21 1.53 5.90 13.85
C ALA A 21 0.86 6.99 14.70
N GLU A 22 1.41 8.20 14.70
CA GLU A 22 0.87 9.34 15.47
C GLU A 22 -0.05 10.24 14.63
N PHE A 23 0.00 10.14 13.30
CA PHE A 23 -0.87 10.92 12.42
C PHE A 23 -2.32 10.42 12.47
N ASN A 24 -3.27 11.36 12.39
CA ASN A 24 -4.65 11.01 12.06
C ASN A 24 -4.73 10.51 10.59
N THR A 25 -5.91 10.12 10.12
CA THR A 25 -6.06 9.63 8.73
C THR A 25 -5.76 10.72 7.70
N ALA A 26 -6.24 11.95 7.90
CA ALA A 26 -6.07 13.03 6.94
C ALA A 26 -4.59 13.42 6.79
N ASP A 27 -3.88 13.61 7.90
CA ASP A 27 -2.45 13.96 7.89
C ASP A 27 -1.60 12.83 7.27
N ALA A 28 -1.97 11.58 7.54
CA ALA A 28 -1.32 10.42 6.95
C ALA A 28 -1.49 10.35 5.43
N VAL A 29 -2.69 10.64 4.92
CA VAL A 29 -2.97 10.71 3.49
C VAL A 29 -2.20 11.86 2.84
N VAL A 30 -2.21 13.04 3.47
CA VAL A 30 -1.44 14.20 2.99
C VAL A 30 0.05 13.90 2.93
N TYR A 31 0.58 13.16 3.90
CA TYR A 31 1.97 12.70 3.90
C TYR A 31 2.24 11.71 2.76
N LEU A 32 1.41 10.67 2.61
CA LEU A 32 1.57 9.67 1.55
C LEU A 32 1.51 10.29 0.14
N ASN A 33 0.62 11.24 -0.08
CA ASN A 33 0.48 11.93 -1.37
C ASN A 33 1.69 12.82 -1.73
N GLN A 34 2.56 13.15 -0.76
CA GLN A 34 3.78 13.92 -1.00
C GLN A 34 4.99 13.03 -1.29
N LEU A 35 4.89 11.72 -1.06
CA LEU A 35 5.97 10.78 -1.34
C LEU A 35 5.98 10.40 -2.82
N GLU A 36 7.15 9.96 -3.30
CA GLU A 36 7.20 9.24 -4.56
C GLU A 36 6.42 7.92 -4.43
N GLN A 37 5.80 7.49 -5.52
CA GLN A 37 4.90 6.34 -5.57
C GLN A 37 5.51 5.06 -4.97
N ALA A 38 6.78 4.79 -5.27
CA ALA A 38 7.50 3.63 -4.74
C ALA A 38 7.63 3.69 -3.20
N ASP A 39 7.92 4.88 -2.66
CA ASP A 39 8.05 5.10 -1.22
C ASP A 39 6.69 5.04 -0.52
N ALA A 40 5.65 5.65 -1.08
CA ALA A 40 4.28 5.56 -0.57
C ALA A 40 3.80 4.10 -0.51
N GLY A 41 4.07 3.32 -1.55
CA GLY A 41 3.74 1.89 -1.60
C GLY A 41 4.50 1.09 -0.54
N ALA A 42 5.81 1.33 -0.37
CA ALA A 42 6.63 0.67 0.65
C ALA A 42 6.15 1.00 2.08
N VAL A 43 5.81 2.27 2.33
CA VAL A 43 5.25 2.73 3.59
C VAL A 43 3.91 2.04 3.89
N LEU A 44 2.97 2.05 2.94
CA LEU A 44 1.67 1.38 3.09
C LEU A 44 1.81 -0.14 3.32
N ALA A 45 2.72 -0.78 2.60
CA ALA A 45 3.00 -2.21 2.75
C ALA A 45 3.56 -2.55 4.14
N ALA A 46 4.24 -1.61 4.79
CA ALA A 46 4.81 -1.78 6.12
C ALA A 46 3.80 -1.57 7.27
N LEU A 47 2.69 -0.88 7.04
CA LEU A 47 1.71 -0.59 8.08
C LEU A 47 0.95 -1.86 8.53
N PRO A 48 0.38 -1.87 9.74
CA PRO A 48 -0.62 -2.89 10.10
C PRO A 48 -1.78 -2.89 9.12
N LEU A 49 -2.28 -4.08 8.75
CA LEU A 49 -3.38 -4.26 7.77
C LEU A 49 -4.57 -3.30 8.00
N PRO A 50 -5.15 -3.21 9.21
CA PRO A 50 -6.28 -2.31 9.45
C PRO A 50 -5.95 -0.83 9.23
N ARG A 51 -4.71 -0.42 9.50
CA ARG A 51 -4.28 0.97 9.30
C ARG A 51 -4.10 1.28 7.81
N ALA A 52 -3.51 0.35 7.06
CA ALA A 52 -3.35 0.48 5.61
C ALA A 52 -4.71 0.53 4.90
N VAL A 53 -5.64 -0.36 5.26
CA VAL A 53 -7.04 -0.36 4.76
C VAL A 53 -7.67 1.02 4.99
N LYS A 54 -7.64 1.52 6.22
CA LYS A 54 -8.22 2.83 6.55
C LYS A 54 -7.66 3.99 5.73
N LEU A 55 -6.39 3.92 5.32
CA LEU A 55 -5.76 4.95 4.49
C LEU A 55 -6.13 4.80 3.01
N LEU A 56 -6.18 3.57 2.50
CA LEU A 56 -6.61 3.27 1.13
C LEU A 56 -8.10 3.59 0.90
N GLU A 57 -8.91 3.53 1.95
CA GLU A 57 -10.31 3.95 1.96
C GLU A 57 -10.52 5.45 2.01
N ALA A 58 -9.48 6.23 2.30
CA ALA A 58 -9.60 7.69 2.29
C ALA A 58 -9.73 8.19 0.84
N PRO A 59 -10.80 8.94 0.50
CA PRO A 59 -11.01 9.43 -0.87
C PRO A 59 -9.94 10.44 -1.31
N GLU A 60 -9.23 11.07 -0.37
CA GLU A 60 -8.16 12.02 -0.66
C GLU A 60 -6.84 11.34 -1.04
N LEU A 61 -6.70 10.02 -0.85
CA LEU A 61 -5.49 9.28 -1.22
C LEU A 61 -5.41 9.16 -2.74
N GLN A 62 -4.31 9.64 -3.31
CA GLN A 62 -4.07 9.64 -4.75
C GLN A 62 -3.43 8.32 -5.18
N HIS A 63 -3.70 7.90 -6.42
CA HIS A 63 -3.05 6.75 -7.07
C HIS A 63 -3.19 5.43 -6.30
N ALA A 64 -4.32 5.20 -5.62
CA ALA A 64 -4.52 4.05 -4.75
C ALA A 64 -4.38 2.71 -5.50
N GLY A 65 -4.91 2.61 -6.72
CA GLY A 65 -4.72 1.46 -7.61
C GLY A 65 -3.25 1.16 -7.84
N GLU A 66 -2.49 2.16 -8.28
CA GLU A 66 -1.08 1.97 -8.62
C GLU A 66 -0.23 1.64 -7.38
N LEU A 67 -0.56 2.21 -6.21
CA LEU A 67 0.09 1.87 -4.94
C LEU A 67 -0.18 0.41 -4.55
N VAL A 68 -1.39 -0.10 -4.76
CA VAL A 68 -1.75 -1.50 -4.52
C VAL A 68 -1.08 -2.42 -5.53
N ALA A 69 -0.99 -2.02 -6.80
CA ALA A 69 -0.35 -2.77 -7.88
C ALA A 69 1.14 -3.02 -7.64
N ALA A 70 1.82 -2.04 -7.01
CA ALA A 70 3.23 -2.13 -6.66
C ALA A 70 3.52 -3.09 -5.50
N MET A 71 2.50 -3.56 -4.77
CA MET A 71 2.67 -4.46 -3.63
C MET A 71 2.77 -5.93 -4.05
N PRO A 72 3.35 -6.81 -3.21
CA PRO A 72 3.26 -8.25 -3.42
C PRO A 72 1.79 -8.70 -3.55
N PRO A 73 1.45 -9.61 -4.49
CA PRO A 73 0.06 -9.96 -4.77
C PRO A 73 -0.77 -10.41 -3.56
N ALA A 74 -0.17 -11.23 -2.68
CA ALA A 74 -0.84 -11.67 -1.46
C ALA A 74 -1.17 -10.52 -0.49
N ARG A 75 -0.33 -9.47 -0.47
CA ARG A 75 -0.55 -8.28 0.35
C ARG A 75 -1.65 -7.40 -0.24
N ALA A 76 -1.61 -7.19 -1.55
CA ALA A 76 -2.64 -6.45 -2.27
C ALA A 76 -4.02 -7.10 -2.12
N ALA A 77 -4.12 -8.42 -2.35
CA ALA A 77 -5.35 -9.19 -2.17
C ALA A 77 -5.87 -9.12 -0.72
N ALA A 78 -4.99 -9.23 0.27
CA ALA A 78 -5.37 -9.11 1.68
C ALA A 78 -5.89 -7.71 2.05
N LEU A 79 -5.33 -6.64 1.47
CA LEU A 79 -5.81 -5.28 1.68
C LEU A 79 -7.18 -5.08 1.02
N LEU A 80 -7.31 -5.46 -0.25
CA LEU A 80 -8.57 -5.33 -0.99
C LEU A 80 -9.70 -6.14 -0.35
N GLY A 81 -9.44 -7.36 0.12
CA GLY A 81 -10.45 -8.21 0.77
C GLY A 81 -10.89 -7.72 2.16
N LEU A 82 -10.24 -6.71 2.73
CA LEU A 82 -10.62 -6.10 4.01
C LEU A 82 -11.24 -4.71 3.84
N MET A 83 -11.23 -4.14 2.64
CA MET A 83 -11.87 -2.86 2.33
C MET A 83 -13.37 -3.01 2.13
N ALA A 84 -14.10 -1.90 2.22
CA ALA A 84 -15.45 -1.80 1.69
C ALA A 84 -15.51 -2.20 0.21
N ASP A 85 -16.54 -2.96 -0.17
CA ASP A 85 -16.68 -3.55 -1.51
C ASP A 85 -16.63 -2.48 -2.63
N ASP A 86 -17.32 -1.35 -2.44
CA ASP A 86 -17.32 -0.25 -3.42
C ASP A 86 -15.91 0.31 -3.63
N ARG A 87 -15.16 0.50 -2.54
CA ARG A 87 -13.81 1.07 -2.61
C ARG A 87 -12.81 0.08 -3.20
N ALA A 88 -12.90 -1.19 -2.82
CA ALA A 88 -12.08 -2.25 -3.41
C ALA A 88 -12.33 -2.32 -4.93
N THR A 89 -13.59 -2.19 -5.34
CA THR A 89 -14.00 -2.19 -6.75
C THR A 89 -13.41 -0.99 -7.50
N ASP A 90 -13.47 0.22 -6.93
CA ASP A 90 -12.85 1.41 -7.53
C ASP A 90 -11.35 1.21 -7.76
N ILE A 91 -10.63 0.72 -6.74
CA ILE A 91 -9.18 0.49 -6.82
C ILE A 91 -8.87 -0.59 -7.86
N VAL A 92 -9.65 -1.68 -7.94
CA VAL A 92 -9.48 -2.73 -8.95
C VAL A 92 -9.77 -2.22 -10.37
N HIS A 93 -10.67 -1.26 -10.53
CA HIS A 93 -10.93 -0.62 -11.82
C HIS A 93 -9.77 0.28 -12.28
N GLU A 94 -9.00 0.86 -11.37
CA GLU A 94 -7.79 1.64 -11.70
C GLU A 94 -6.63 0.79 -12.23
N LEU A 95 -6.63 -0.51 -11.94
CA LEU A 95 -5.57 -1.43 -12.38
C LEU A 95 -5.67 -1.79 -13.87
N ASP A 96 -4.56 -2.17 -14.48
CA ASP A 96 -4.58 -2.77 -15.83
C ASP A 96 -4.92 -4.28 -15.78
N GLU A 97 -5.19 -4.88 -16.95
CA GLU A 97 -5.55 -6.31 -17.05
C GLU A 97 -4.47 -7.23 -16.47
N ASP A 98 -3.19 -6.97 -16.79
CA ASP A 98 -2.06 -7.72 -16.25
C ASP A 98 -1.91 -7.60 -14.74
N GLU A 99 -2.28 -6.46 -14.16
CA GLU A 99 -2.19 -6.19 -12.73
C GLU A 99 -3.32 -6.90 -11.97
N ARG A 100 -4.55 -6.80 -12.49
CA ARG A 100 -5.70 -7.55 -11.96
C ARG A 100 -5.46 -9.05 -11.97
N ALA A 101 -4.90 -9.58 -13.06
CA ALA A 101 -4.62 -11.01 -13.19
C ALA A 101 -3.67 -11.54 -12.12
N ARG A 102 -2.77 -10.70 -11.58
CA ARG A 102 -1.84 -11.08 -10.50
C ARG A 102 -2.51 -11.21 -9.14
N LEU A 103 -3.64 -10.53 -8.92
CA LEU A 103 -4.35 -10.51 -7.63
C LEU A 103 -5.18 -11.78 -7.39
N ILE A 104 -5.44 -12.54 -8.45
CA ILE A 104 -6.21 -13.78 -8.42
C ILE A 104 -5.20 -14.95 -8.44
N PRO A 105 -5.21 -15.84 -7.42
CA PRO A 105 -4.33 -17.01 -7.37
C PRO A 105 -4.63 -18.06 -8.45
#